data_AF-A0A936JFC2-F1
#
_entry.id   AF-A0A936JFC2-F1
#
_cell.length_a   1.000
_cell.length_b   1.000
_cell.length_c   1.000
_cell.angle_alpha   90.00
_cell.angle_beta   90.00
_cell.angle_gamma   90.00
#
_symmetry.space_group_name_H-M   'P 1'
#
loop_
_entity.id
_entity.type
_entity.pdbx_description
1 polymer ?
#
loop_
_entity_poly.entity_id
_entity_poly.type
_entity_poly.pdbx_seq_one_letter_code
_entity_poly.pdbx_strand_id
1 'polypeptide(L)'
;MSFNIKSFFPEWKKTPSWLNVAVGYGAGNMWGGFENTWTDKDNNQFELDKNLYPRNSRFMLSLDVDLSKIKTKSPWLRTILGSLNFIKIPCPALEFNTKGKVKFYPIYF
;
A
#
# COMPACT_ATOMS: atom_id res chain seq x y z
N MET A 1 4.46 0.11 4.65
CA MET A 1 5.72 -0.52 5.13
C MET A 1 5.98 -1.75 4.29
N SER A 2 7.24 -2.07 3.99
CA SER A 2 7.63 -3.22 3.14
C SER A 2 8.59 -4.14 3.88
N PHE A 3 8.40 -5.45 3.73
CA PHE A 3 9.10 -6.50 4.48
C PHE A 3 9.68 -7.54 3.52
N ASN A 4 10.97 -7.86 3.69
CA ASN A 4 11.65 -8.81 2.80
C ASN A 4 11.41 -10.26 3.22
N ILE A 5 10.80 -11.06 2.36
CA ILE A 5 10.42 -12.45 2.70
C ILE A 5 11.66 -13.28 3.06
N LYS A 6 12.75 -13.09 2.33
CA LYS A 6 14.00 -13.85 2.56
C LYS A 6 14.65 -13.51 3.91
N SER A 7 14.49 -12.29 4.39
CA SER A 7 14.96 -11.90 5.74
C SER A 7 14.17 -12.57 6.86
N PHE A 8 12.87 -12.83 6.66
CA PHE A 8 12.03 -13.53 7.65
C PHE A 8 12.14 -15.05 7.56
N PHE A 9 12.41 -15.60 6.36
CA PHE A 9 12.56 -17.04 6.13
C PHE A 9 13.89 -17.36 5.42
N PRO A 10 15.03 -17.32 6.13
CA PRO A 10 16.34 -17.60 5.55
C PRO A 10 16.47 -19.03 5.01
N GLU A 11 15.72 -19.97 5.63
CA GLU A 11 15.64 -21.39 5.25
C GLU A 11 15.19 -21.59 3.79
N TRP A 12 14.39 -20.65 3.26
CA TRP A 12 13.75 -20.74 1.95
C TRP A 12 14.73 -20.34 0.85
N LYS A 13 15.64 -21.25 0.50
CA LYS A 13 16.73 -21.03 -0.48
C LYS A 13 16.27 -20.54 -1.86
N LYS A 14 15.03 -20.85 -2.27
CA LYS A 14 14.48 -20.46 -3.59
C LYS A 14 13.80 -19.09 -3.58
N THR A 15 13.65 -18.43 -2.43
CA THR A 15 12.97 -17.13 -2.36
C THR A 15 13.88 -16.03 -2.92
N PRO A 16 13.42 -15.27 -3.93
CA PRO A 16 14.19 -14.15 -4.46
C PRO A 16 14.41 -13.07 -3.40
N SER A 17 15.64 -12.58 -3.27
CA SER A 17 15.98 -11.50 -2.32
C SER A 17 15.34 -10.17 -2.68
N TRP A 18 14.90 -9.98 -3.92
CA TRP A 18 14.24 -8.77 -4.39
C TRP A 18 12.73 -8.75 -4.09
N LEU A 19 12.12 -9.87 -3.67
CA LEU A 19 10.69 -9.93 -3.40
C LEU A 19 10.38 -9.56 -1.95
N ASN A 20 9.52 -8.57 -1.80
CA ASN A 20 9.01 -8.07 -0.54
C ASN A 20 7.47 -8.22 -0.47
N VAL A 21 6.96 -8.17 0.75
CA VAL A 21 5.53 -8.00 1.05
C VAL A 21 5.35 -6.64 1.70
N ALA A 22 4.50 -5.81 1.11
CA ALA A 22 4.17 -4.49 1.62
C ALA A 22 2.77 -4.49 2.26
N VAL A 23 2.70 -3.92 3.45
CA VAL A 23 1.44 -3.65 4.17
C VAL A 23 1.20 -2.15 4.23
N GLY A 24 -0.03 -1.75 3.94
CA GLY A 24 -0.51 -0.38 3.97
C GLY A 24 -1.78 -0.28 4.80
N TYR A 25 -1.98 0.86 5.44
CA TYR A 25 -3.24 1.20 6.07
C TYR A 25 -3.68 2.56 5.56
N GLY A 26 -4.94 2.66 5.15
CA GLY A 26 -5.53 3.87 4.63
C GLY A 26 -6.93 4.08 5.18
N ALA A 27 -7.41 5.30 5.08
CA ALA A 27 -8.77 5.67 5.41
C ALA A 27 -9.41 6.35 4.21
N GLY A 28 -10.69 6.05 3.97
CA GLY A 28 -11.55 6.72 3.01
C GLY A 28 -12.74 7.33 3.73
N ASN A 29 -13.37 8.30 3.08
CA ASN A 29 -14.58 8.95 3.55
C ASN A 29 -14.44 9.57 4.95
N MET A 30 -13.27 10.10 5.31
CA MET A 30 -13.03 10.83 6.56
C MET A 30 -12.81 12.31 6.24
N TRP A 31 -13.85 13.13 6.34
CA TRP A 31 -13.76 14.58 6.09
C TRP A 31 -13.57 15.40 7.36
N GLY A 32 -14.12 14.95 8.49
CA GLY A 32 -13.81 15.50 9.81
C GLY A 32 -12.97 14.55 10.66
N GLY A 33 -12.45 15.04 11.78
CA GLY A 33 -11.53 14.29 12.65
C GLY A 33 -12.16 13.02 13.22
N PHE A 34 -13.33 13.16 13.85
CA PHE A 34 -14.05 12.04 14.48
C PHE A 34 -15.29 11.62 13.70
N GLU A 35 -16.04 12.61 13.23
CA GLU A 35 -17.24 12.43 12.42
C GLU A 35 -17.12 13.24 11.13
N ASN A 36 -18.02 12.98 10.18
CA ASN A 36 -18.11 13.76 8.95
C ASN A 36 -19.05 14.96 9.15
N THR A 37 -18.80 15.68 10.24
CA THR A 37 -19.55 16.86 10.67
C THR A 37 -18.56 17.97 10.96
N TRP A 38 -18.81 19.18 10.46
CA TRP A 38 -17.98 20.36 10.72
C TRP A 38 -18.81 21.63 10.69
N THR A 39 -18.30 22.66 11.37
CA THR A 39 -18.86 24.01 11.38
C THR A 39 -17.96 24.93 10.57
N ASP A 40 -18.52 25.69 9.64
CA ASP A 40 -17.77 26.70 8.88
C ASP A 40 -17.64 28.02 9.67
N LYS A 41 -16.83 28.96 9.17
CA LYS A 41 -16.55 30.28 9.76
C LYS A 41 -17.81 31.12 10.00
N ASP A 42 -18.85 30.89 9.21
CA ASP A 42 -20.14 31.57 9.31
C ASP A 42 -21.14 30.83 10.25
N ASN A 43 -20.67 29.90 11.09
CA ASN A 43 -21.48 29.07 12.00
C ASN A 43 -22.49 28.12 11.32
N ASN A 44 -22.33 27.85 10.03
CA ASN A 44 -23.13 26.83 9.33
C ASN A 44 -22.64 25.43 9.69
N GLN A 45 -23.54 24.55 10.14
CA GLN A 45 -23.24 23.15 10.40
C GLN A 45 -23.48 22.29 9.16
N PHE A 46 -22.47 21.49 8.80
CA PHE A 46 -22.54 20.52 7.72
C PHE A 46 -22.40 19.12 8.29
N GLU A 47 -23.31 18.23 7.94
CA GLU A 47 -23.26 16.80 8.26
C GLU A 47 -23.39 15.99 6.96
N LEU A 48 -22.42 15.11 6.70
CA LEU A 48 -22.49 14.16 5.60
C LEU A 48 -23.26 12.91 6.05
N ASP A 49 -24.21 12.47 5.21
CA ASP A 49 -24.98 11.24 5.45
C ASP A 49 -24.04 10.03 5.61
N LYS A 50 -24.11 9.40 6.79
CA LYS A 50 -23.30 8.23 7.17
C LYS A 50 -23.56 7.02 6.27
N ASN A 51 -24.75 6.91 5.65
CA ASN A 51 -25.11 5.83 4.74
C ASN A 51 -24.53 6.02 3.34
N LEU A 52 -24.53 7.26 2.84
CA LEU A 52 -23.95 7.59 1.53
C LEU A 52 -22.41 7.65 1.60
N TYR A 53 -21.88 8.16 2.71
CA TYR A 53 -20.45 8.38 2.91
C TYR A 53 -19.91 7.70 4.17
N PRO A 54 -20.03 6.37 4.29
CA PRO A 54 -19.54 5.66 5.46
C PRO A 54 -18.02 5.74 5.49
N ARG A 55 -17.50 6.24 6.63
CA ARG A 55 -16.08 6.23 6.96
C ARG A 55 -15.58 4.79 6.86
N ASN A 56 -14.51 4.56 6.12
CA ASN A 56 -13.97 3.23 5.93
C ASN A 56 -12.47 3.22 6.05
N SER A 57 -11.92 2.35 6.88
CA SER A 57 -10.50 2.05 6.81
C SER A 57 -10.27 0.86 5.90
N ARG A 58 -9.11 0.86 5.27
CA ARG A 58 -8.66 -0.17 4.34
C ARG A 58 -7.25 -0.59 4.73
N PHE A 59 -7.08 -1.87 4.97
CA PHE A 59 -5.78 -2.50 5.09
C PHE A 59 -5.40 -3.08 3.73
N MET A 60 -4.17 -2.86 3.31
CA MET A 60 -3.67 -3.31 2.02
C MET A 60 -2.48 -4.23 2.24
N LEU A 61 -2.50 -5.36 1.56
CA LEU A 61 -1.40 -6.30 1.45
C LEU A 61 -1.00 -6.35 -0.03
N SER A 62 0.24 -6.08 -0.36
CA SER A 62 0.72 -6.05 -1.74
C SER A 62 2.08 -6.72 -1.84
N LEU A 63 2.40 -7.23 -3.02
CA LEU A 63 3.77 -7.60 -3.34
C LEU A 63 4.57 -6.34 -3.71
N ASP A 64 5.84 -6.33 -3.35
CA ASP A 64 6.75 -5.22 -3.62
C ASP A 64 8.09 -5.77 -4.14
N VAL A 65 8.75 -5.01 -5.00
CA VAL A 65 9.96 -5.46 -5.71
C VAL A 65 11.08 -4.47 -5.44
N ASP A 66 12.11 -4.94 -4.74
CA ASP A 66 13.33 -4.19 -4.49
C ASP A 66 14.33 -4.42 -5.62
N LEU A 67 14.32 -3.52 -6.61
CA LEU A 67 15.18 -3.58 -7.80
C LEU A 67 16.67 -3.59 -7.44
N SER A 68 17.06 -2.95 -6.33
CA SER A 68 18.45 -2.89 -5.88
C SER A 68 19.02 -4.27 -5.51
N LYS A 69 18.15 -5.23 -5.13
CA LYS A 69 18.53 -6.59 -4.74
C LYS A 69 18.51 -7.59 -5.89
N ILE A 70 18.26 -7.14 -7.12
CA ILE A 70 18.37 -7.98 -8.32
C ILE A 70 19.84 -8.21 -8.65
N LYS A 71 20.23 -9.48 -8.75
CA LYS A 71 21.62 -9.88 -9.05
C LYS A 71 21.91 -9.71 -10.55
N THR A 72 22.75 -8.74 -10.91
CA THR A 72 23.23 -8.54 -12.29
C THR A 72 24.75 -8.70 -12.37
N LYS A 73 25.27 -9.10 -13.53
CA LYS A 73 26.72 -9.19 -13.79
C LYS A 73 27.34 -7.85 -14.24
N SER A 74 26.51 -6.91 -14.73
CA SER A 74 26.97 -5.61 -15.24
C SER A 74 26.94 -4.54 -14.14
N PRO A 75 28.08 -3.87 -13.85
CA PRO A 75 28.13 -2.76 -12.89
C PRO A 75 27.19 -1.60 -13.25
N TRP A 76 27.03 -1.31 -14.54
CA TRP A 76 26.15 -0.24 -15.03
C TRP A 76 24.67 -0.56 -14.80
N LEU A 77 24.25 -1.80 -15.09
CA LEU A 77 22.88 -2.24 -14.80
C LEU A 77 22.57 -2.20 -13.30
N ARG A 78 23.56 -2.50 -12.44
CA ARG A 78 23.39 -2.42 -10.99
C ARG A 78 23.08 -0.99 -10.55
N THR A 79 23.77 0.00 -11.13
CA THR A 79 23.50 1.42 -10.85
C THR A 79 22.10 1.81 -11.29
N ILE A 80 21.68 1.43 -12.50
CA ILE A 80 20.34 1.74 -13.02
C ILE A 80 19.26 1.13 -12.14
N LEU A 81 19.38 -0.16 -11.80
CA LEU A 81 18.40 -0.83 -10.95
C LEU A 81 18.31 -0.20 -9.56
N GLY A 82 19.45 0.22 -9.00
CA GLY A 82 19.47 1.00 -7.76
C GLY A 82 18.77 2.35 -7.91
N SER A 83 19.03 3.07 -9.00
CA SER A 83 18.38 4.35 -9.29
C SER A 83 16.88 4.19 -9.52
N LEU A 84 16.42 3.18 -10.26
CA LEU A 84 15.00 3.00 -10.58
C LEU A 84 14.17 2.45 -9.41
N ASN A 85 14.78 2.13 -8.27
CA ASN A 85 14.08 1.56 -7.11
C ASN A 85 13.04 2.51 -6.48
N PHE A 86 13.08 3.82 -6.78
CA PHE A 86 12.04 4.76 -6.38
C PHE A 86 10.76 4.63 -7.23
N ILE A 87 10.85 4.01 -8.40
CA ILE A 87 9.69 3.78 -9.27
C ILE A 87 8.93 2.59 -8.72
N LYS A 88 7.68 2.83 -8.34
CA LYS A 88 6.80 1.79 -7.83
C LYS A 88 6.37 0.88 -8.97
N ILE A 89 6.67 -0.42 -8.85
CA ILE A 89 6.31 -1.41 -9.86
C ILE A 89 4.88 -1.87 -9.60
N PRO A 90 4.01 -1.86 -10.63
CA PRO A 90 2.65 -2.38 -10.50
C PRO A 90 2.68 -3.84 -10.05
N CYS A 91 2.06 -4.11 -8.91
CA CYS A 91 2.03 -5.44 -8.31
C CYS A 91 0.62 -5.82 -7.87
N PRO A 92 0.33 -7.12 -7.73
CA PRO A 92 -0.95 -7.55 -7.20
C PRO A 92 -1.09 -7.13 -5.74
N ALA A 93 -2.29 -6.67 -5.38
CA ALA A 93 -2.64 -6.21 -4.05
C ALA A 93 -3.99 -6.76 -3.60
N LEU A 94 -4.14 -6.98 -2.30
CA LEU A 94 -5.36 -7.33 -1.61
C LEU A 94 -5.71 -6.18 -0.67
N GLU A 95 -6.95 -5.70 -0.75
CA GLU A 95 -7.51 -4.72 0.15
C GLU A 95 -8.58 -5.37 1.02
N PHE A 96 -8.44 -5.21 2.33
CA PHE A 96 -9.42 -5.57 3.34
C PHE A 96 -10.00 -4.27 3.90
N ASN A 97 -11.30 -4.03 3.71
CA ASN A 97 -11.93 -2.84 4.27
C ASN A 97 -12.85 -3.16 5.45
N THR A 98 -13.12 -2.15 6.28
CA THR A 98 -14.04 -2.27 7.42
C THR A 98 -15.48 -2.55 7.03
N LYS A 99 -15.84 -2.46 5.75
CA LYS A 99 -17.16 -2.87 5.23
C LYS A 99 -17.26 -4.39 5.04
N GLY A 100 -16.24 -5.15 5.47
CA GLY A 100 -16.18 -6.61 5.35
C GLY A 100 -15.89 -7.11 3.93
N LYS A 101 -15.51 -6.23 3.00
CA LYS A 101 -15.22 -6.62 1.61
C LYS A 101 -13.72 -6.78 1.43
N VAL A 102 -13.34 -7.90 0.82
CA VAL A 102 -11.99 -8.14 0.31
C VAL A 102 -11.99 -7.82 -1.18
N LYS A 103 -11.07 -6.97 -1.63
CA LYS A 103 -10.88 -6.66 -3.05
C LYS A 103 -9.50 -7.09 -3.49
N PHE A 104 -9.44 -7.78 -4.62
CA PHE A 104 -8.19 -8.13 -5.27
C PHE A 104 -7.94 -7.19 -6.44
N TYR A 105 -6.76 -6.60 -6.47
CA TYR A 105 -6.25 -5.80 -7.56
C TYR A 105 -5.12 -6.58 -8.21
N PRO A 106 -5.29 -7.11 -9.43
CA PRO A 106 -4.21 -7.82 -10.12
C PRO A 106 -3.03 -6.90 -10.44
N ILE A 107 -3.31 -5.61 -10.62
CA ILE A 107 -2.36 -4.54 -10.89
C ILE A 107 -2.73 -3.35 -9.98
N TYR A 108 -1.79 -2.93 -9.13
CA TYR A 108 -1.96 -1.81 -8.21
C TYR A 108 -0.67 -0.95 -8.17
N PHE A 109 -0.82 0.37 -8.13
CA PHE A 109 0.27 1.35 -8.18
C PHE A 109 0.56 2.01 -6.84
#